data_AF-A0A563UDI6-F1
#
_entry.id   AF-A0A563UDI6-F1
#
_cell.length_a   1.000
_cell.length_b   1.000
_cell.length_c   1.000
_cell.angle_alpha   90.00
_cell.angle_beta   90.00
_cell.angle_gamma   90.00
#
_symmetry.space_group_name_H-M   'P 1'
#
loop_
_entity.id
_entity.type
_entity.pdbx_description
1 polymer ?
#
loop_
_entity_poly.entity_id
_entity_poly.type
_entity_poly.pdbx_seq_one_letter_code
_entity_poly.pdbx_strand_id
1 'polypeptide(L)' 'MTVSINVHTEQEEKVLLAFLDSLKYDYIKDDNDAPLTPDQRDEILLRDKEFIDGRSSARDWAEIKSELGSVSR' A
#
# COMPACT_ATOMS: atom_id res chain seq x y z
N MET A 1 14.62 -9.10 4.72
CA MET A 1 14.31 -8.68 6.10
C MET A 1 14.14 -7.18 6.05
N THR A 2 12.97 -6.67 6.42
CA THR A 2 12.62 -5.25 6.29
C THR A 2 12.46 -4.67 7.69
N VAL A 3 13.10 -3.52 7.95
CA VAL A 3 13.03 -2.83 9.23
C VAL A 3 12.24 -1.55 9.01
N SER A 4 11.09 -1.44 9.65
CA SER A 4 10.25 -0.24 9.63
C SER A 4 10.61 0.63 10.83
N ILE A 5 10.90 1.90 10.58
CA ILE A 5 11.26 2.88 11.61
C ILE A 5 10.20 3.97 11.60
N ASN A 6 9.57 4.21 12.75
CA ASN A 6 8.60 5.28 12.92
C ASN A 6 9.29 6.50 13.52
N VAL A 7 9.31 7.60 12.78
CA VAL A 7 9.92 8.87 13.20
C VAL A 7 8.82 9.80 13.71
N HIS A 8 9.05 10.42 14.86
CA HIS A 8 8.02 11.21 15.55
C HIS A 8 8.18 12.71 15.33
N THR A 9 9.31 13.14 14.76
CA THR A 9 9.60 14.53 14.44
C THR A 9 10.35 14.68 13.11
N GLU A 10 10.20 15.84 12.46
CA GLU A 10 10.92 16.16 11.21
C GLU A 10 12.45 16.15 11.37
N GLN A 11 12.93 16.48 12.58
CA GLN A 11 14.36 16.53 12.85
C GLN A 11 14.96 15.13 12.97
N GLU A 12 14.24 14.20 13.57
CA GLU A 12 14.64 12.78 13.61
C GLU A 12 14.70 12.17 12.22
N GLU A 13 13.73 12.48 11.35
CA GLU A 13 13.73 12.03 9.96
C GLU A 13 14.97 12.52 9.22
N LYS A 14 15.29 13.82 9.30
CA LYS A 14 16.47 14.39 8.64
C LYS A 14 17.78 13.74 9.10
N VAL A 15 17.90 13.48 10.39
CA VAL A 15 19.10 12.81 10.96
C VAL A 15 19.18 11.36 10.48
N LEU A 16 18.06 10.64 10.47
CA LEU A 16 18.00 9.25 10.01
C LEU A 16 18.38 9.13 8.53
N LEU A 17 17.85 10.00 7.67
CA LEU A 17 18.17 10.01 6.23
C LEU A 17 19.64 10.31 5.98
N ALA A 18 20.18 11.34 6.63
CA ALA A 18 21.60 11.67 6.52
C ALA A 18 22.51 10.50 6.97
N PHE A 19 22.09 9.77 8.01
CA PHE A 19 22.79 8.57 8.47
C PHE A 19 22.73 7.45 7.43
N LEU A 20 21.56 7.14 6.89
CA LEU A 20 21.39 6.10 5.86
C LEU A 20 22.16 6.44 4.57
N ASP A 21 22.15 7.70 4.14
CA ASP A 21 22.89 8.20 2.99
C ASP A 21 24.41 8.04 3.19
N SER A 22 24.91 8.32 4.40
CA SER A 22 26.34 8.17 4.71
C SER A 22 26.84 6.72 4.58
N LEU A 23 25.94 5.77 4.82
CA LEU A 23 26.20 4.34 4.72
C LEU A 23 25.82 3.77 3.35
N LYS A 24 25.27 4.60 2.45
CA LYS A 24 24.80 4.22 1.11
C LYS A 24 23.79 3.07 1.15
N TYR A 25 22.87 3.10 2.11
CA TYR A 25 21.76 2.16 2.14
C TYR A 25 20.69 2.56 1.14
N ASP A 26 20.12 1.57 0.45
CA ASP A 26 18.89 1.75 -0.30
C ASP A 26 17.70 1.74 0.66
N TYR A 27 16.94 2.83 0.69
CA TYR A 27 15.72 2.96 1.48
C TYR A 27 14.59 3.57 0.67
N ILE A 28 13.35 3.28 1.09
CA ILE A 28 12.13 3.84 0.51
C ILE A 28 11.46 4.64 1.61
N LYS A 29 11.14 5.89 1.32
CA LYS A 29 10.22 6.65 2.16
C LYS A 29 8.81 6.23 1.82
N ASP A 30 8.03 5.88 2.83
CA ASP A 30 6.60 5.64 2.69
C ASP A 30 5.83 6.97 2.62
N ASP A 31 6.32 7.90 1.79
CA ASP A 31 5.63 9.17 1.48
C ASP A 31 4.53 8.96 0.42
N ASN A 32 4.10 7.72 0.20
CA ASN A 32 3.00 7.37 -0.70
C ASN A 32 1.62 7.64 -0.08
N ASP A 33 1.49 8.72 0.68
CA ASP A 33 0.22 9.43 0.85
C ASP A 33 -0.12 10.18 -0.45
N ALA A 34 -0.09 9.50 -1.60
CA ALA A 34 -0.68 10.04 -2.81
C ALA A 34 -2.19 10.13 -2.52
N PRO A 35 -2.76 11.35 -2.40
CA PRO A 35 -4.18 11.47 -2.11
C PRO A 35 -4.94 10.78 -3.23
N LEU A 36 -5.87 9.90 -2.87
CA LEU A 36 -6.69 9.18 -3.84
C LEU A 36 -7.28 10.16 -4.85
N THR A 37 -7.17 9.83 -6.13
CA THR A 37 -7.86 10.60 -7.18
C THR A 37 -9.37 10.59 -6.92
N PRO A 38 -10.12 11.58 -7.41
CA PRO A 38 -11.58 11.56 -7.31
C PRO A 38 -12.19 10.24 -7.78
N ASP A 39 -11.72 9.73 -8.93
CA ASP A 39 -12.18 8.46 -9.50
C ASP A 39 -11.89 7.26 -8.58
N GLN A 40 -10.73 7.23 -7.92
CA GLN A 40 -10.38 6.18 -6.97
C GLN A 40 -11.27 6.22 -5.72
N ARG A 41 -11.64 7.41 -5.24
CA ARG A 41 -12.55 7.56 -4.10
C ARG A 41 -13.96 7.09 -4.46
N ASP A 42 -14.45 7.47 -5.62
CA ASP A 42 -15.79 7.07 -6.09
C ASP A 42 -15.88 5.55 -6.29
N GLU A 43 -14.84 4.93 -6.84
CA GLU A 43 -14.77 3.47 -6.98
C GLU A 43 -14.77 2.74 -5.63
N ILE A 44 -14.03 3.26 -4.64
CA ILE A 44 -14.01 2.68 -3.29
C ILE A 44 -15.40 2.75 -2.65
N LEU A 45 -16.07 3.91 -2.74
CA LEU A 45 -17.42 4.09 -2.20
C LEU A 45 -18.44 3.19 -2.91
N LEU A 46 -18.31 3.03 -4.23
CA LEU A 46 -19.15 2.12 -5.00
C LEU A 46 -18.98 0.67 -4.54
N ARG A 47 -17.73 0.20 -4.40
CA ARG A 47 -17.46 -1.19 -4.00
C ARG A 47 -17.89 -1.50 -2.58
N ASP A 48 -17.73 -0.54 -1.66
CA ASP A 48 -18.20 -0.67 -0.28
C ASP A 48 -19.73 -0.82 -0.25
N LYS A 49 -20.43 -0.01 -1.03
CA LYS A 49 -21.88 -0.14 -1.18
C LYS A 49 -22.29 -1.48 -1.79
N GLU A 50 -21.60 -1.93 -2.84
CA GLU A 50 -21.87 -3.23 -3.46
C GLU A 50 -21.61 -4.40 -2.50
N PHE A 51 -20.63 -4.27 -1.60
CA PHE A 51 -20.33 -5.27 -0.59
C PHE A 51 -21.45 -5.35 0.47
N ILE A 52 -21.90 -4.19 0.96
CA ILE A 52 -23.03 -4.09 1.90
C ILE A 52 -24.32 -4.62 1.28
N ASP A 53 -24.56 -4.31 0.00
CA ASP A 53 -25.72 -4.77 -0.76
C ASP A 53 -25.61 -6.27 -1.18
N GLY A 54 -24.51 -6.95 -0.84
CA GLY A 54 -24.26 -8.36 -1.16
C GLY A 54 -24.03 -8.65 -2.65
N ARG A 55 -23.76 -7.61 -3.44
CA ARG A 55 -23.46 -7.69 -4.88
C ARG A 55 -21.99 -7.98 -5.15
N SER A 56 -21.11 -7.63 -4.21
CA SER A 56 -19.71 -8.00 -4.22
C SER A 56 -19.38 -8.79 -2.95
N SER A 57 -18.30 -9.58 -2.99
CA SER A 57 -17.81 -10.34 -1.84
C SER A 57 -16.30 -10.20 -1.73
N ALA A 58 -15.80 -10.24 -0.49
CA ALA A 58 -14.37 -10.31 -0.25
C ALA A 58 -13.91 -11.73 -0.60
N ARG A 59 -12.91 -11.82 -1.47
CA ARG A 59 -12.28 -13.09 -1.85
C ARG A 59 -10.87 -13.15 -1.30
N ASP A 60 -10.44 -14.36 -0.95
CA ASP A 60 -9.07 -14.58 -0.52
C ASP A 60 -8.10 -14.34 -1.69
N TRP A 61 -7.03 -13.62 -1.44
CA TRP A 61 -5.99 -13.36 -2.43
C TRP A 61 -5.30 -14.65 -2.92
N ALA A 62 -5.22 -15.68 -2.08
CA ALA A 62 -4.72 -16.99 -2.47
C ALA A 62 -5.62 -17.66 -3.52
N GLU A 63 -6.94 -17.50 -3.38
CA GLU A 63 -7.94 -18.03 -4.33
C GLU A 63 -7.84 -17.30 -5.68
N ILE A 64 -7.78 -15.96 -5.64
CA ILE A 64 -7.62 -15.13 -6.84
C ILE A 64 -6.32 -15.47 -7.60
N LYS A 65 -5.20 -15.66 -6.87
CA LYS A 65 -3.92 -16.06 -7.50
C LYS A 65 -4.00 -17.42 -8.18
N SER A 66 -4.69 -18.38 -7.56
CA SER A 66 -4.87 -19.71 -8.12
C SER A 66 -5.65 -19.66 -9.44
N GLU A 67 -6.66 -18.78 -9.54
CA GLU A 67 -7.45 -18.59 -10.77
C GLU A 67 -6.67 -17.84 -11.86
N LEU A 68 -5.94 -16.79 -11.50
CA LEU A 68 -5.11 -16.05 -12.48
C LEU A 68 -3.99 -16.94 -13.06
N GLY A 69 -3.41 -17.80 -12.23
CA GLY A 69 -2.43 -18.79 -12.68
C GLY A 69 -3.02 -19.89 -13.58
N SER A 70 -4.32 -20.19 -13.46
CA SER A 70 -4.99 -21.21 -14.28
C SER A 70 -5.52 -20.68 -15.61
N VAL A 71 -5.87 -19.39 -15.69
CA VAL A 71 -6.30 -18.70 -16.93
C VAL A 71 -5.12 -18.41 -17.87
N SER A 72 -3.88 -18.50 -17.38
CA SER A 72 -2.65 -18.25 -18.14
C SER A 72 -2.07 -19.51 -18.83
N ARG A 73 -2.87 -20.57 -19.03
CA ARG A 73 -2.45 -21.82 -19.70
C ARG A 73 -3.23 -22.09 -20.99
#